data_AF-A0A7X1HKN9-F1
#
_entry.id   AF-A0A7X1HKN9-F1
#
_cell.length_a   1.000
_cell.length_b   1.000
_cell.length_c   1.000
_cell.angle_alpha   90.00
_cell.angle_beta   90.00
_cell.angle_gamma   90.00
#
_symmetry.space_group_name_H-M   'P 1'
#
loop_
_entity.id
_entity.type
_entity.pdbx_description
1 polymer ?
#
loop_
_entity_poly.entity_id
_entity_poly.type
_entity_poly.pdbx_seq_one_letter_code
_entity_poly.pdbx_strand_id
1 'polypeptide(L)'
;MKSIGIAEFNNIPTGIEQLDKVLKNVDVQVYRGGTTCPGKYYFIVYGEVEAINQGMTLVENSNKIEVISGVAPEVIEALKKKSVESEFSTIGIFEFYGIPEGVKALDLVIKSVDVCVLKLILGWTLAGKSYFVIGGDTSSVEEAVVLVTGSFKIRDVKVINNPSKDLLVFI
;
A
#
# COMPACT_ATOMS: atom_id res chain seq x y z
N MET A 1 12.20 7.97 7.94
CA MET A 1 11.39 7.13 7.03
C MET A 1 10.04 6.92 7.70
N LYS A 2 8.96 6.88 6.92
CA LYS A 2 7.62 6.75 7.49
C LYS A 2 7.28 5.28 7.74
N SER A 3 6.26 5.06 8.55
CA SER A 3 5.67 3.75 8.80
C SER A 3 4.18 3.76 8.49
N ILE A 4 3.63 2.58 8.24
CA ILE A 4 2.21 2.35 8.02
C ILE A 4 1.70 1.41 9.12
N GLY A 5 0.61 1.79 9.77
CA GLY A 5 -0.14 0.96 10.72
C GLY A 5 -1.47 0.53 10.12
N ILE A 6 -1.82 -0.75 10.26
CA ILE A 6 -3.05 -1.34 9.73
C ILE A 6 -3.74 -2.07 10.87
N ALA A 7 -5.05 -1.82 11.05
CA ALA A 7 -5.87 -2.57 11.99
C ALA A 7 -7.19 -2.99 11.35
N GLU A 8 -7.62 -4.23 11.63
CA GLU A 8 -8.90 -4.80 11.16
C GLU A 8 -9.77 -5.26 12.33
N PHE A 9 -11.08 -5.09 12.20
CA PHE A 9 -12.08 -5.33 13.24
C PHE A 9 -13.30 -6.06 12.67
N ASN A 10 -13.90 -6.95 13.46
CA ASN A 10 -15.17 -7.59 13.08
C ASN A 10 -16.35 -6.63 13.21
N ASN A 11 -16.26 -5.67 14.12
CA ASN A 11 -17.34 -4.76 14.45
C ASN A 11 -16.99 -3.33 14.01
N ILE A 12 -17.90 -2.71 13.26
CA ILE A 12 -17.73 -1.33 12.75
C ILE A 12 -17.62 -0.30 13.89
N PRO A 13 -18.49 -0.29 14.92
CA PRO A 13 -18.38 0.68 16.00
C PRO A 13 -17.04 0.60 16.73
N THR A 14 -16.56 -0.62 17.02
CA THR A 14 -15.25 -0.85 17.64
C THR A 14 -14.13 -0.28 16.79
N GLY A 15 -14.12 -0.54 15.48
CA GLY A 15 -13.07 -0.02 14.61
C GLY A 15 -13.03 1.50 14.53
N ILE A 16 -14.20 2.17 14.56
CA ILE A 16 -14.29 3.64 14.58
C ILE A 16 -13.79 4.20 15.92
N GLU A 17 -14.21 3.61 17.04
CA GLU A 17 -13.75 3.98 18.38
C GLU A 17 -12.23 3.84 18.52
N GLN A 18 -11.66 2.73 18.04
CA GLN A 18 -10.22 2.50 18.12
C GLN A 18 -9.44 3.46 17.21
N LEU A 19 -9.95 3.81 16.03
CA LEU A 19 -9.34 4.83 15.19
C LEU A 19 -9.31 6.20 15.89
N ASP A 20 -10.43 6.61 16.49
CA ASP A 20 -10.51 7.86 17.27
C ASP A 20 -9.52 7.86 18.44
N LYS A 21 -9.40 6.74 19.17
CA LYS A 21 -8.42 6.55 20.25
C LYS A 21 -6.98 6.76 19.75
N VAL A 22 -6.62 6.19 18.60
CA VAL A 22 -5.29 6.37 18.01
C VAL A 22 -5.05 7.85 17.66
N LEU A 23 -5.97 8.48 16.94
CA LEU A 23 -5.81 9.86 16.46
C LEU A 23 -5.72 10.90 17.59
N LYS A 24 -6.31 10.61 18.77
CA LYS A 24 -6.23 11.48 19.95
C LYS A 24 -4.91 11.39 20.72
N ASN A 25 -4.15 10.31 20.55
CA ASN A 25 -2.99 10.02 21.39
C ASN A 25 -1.65 10.07 20.65
N VAL A 26 -1.64 9.98 19.32
CA VAL A 26 -0.42 10.02 18.51
C VAL A 26 -0.59 10.87 17.25
N ASP A 27 0.50 11.52 16.82
CA ASP A 27 0.53 12.30 15.57
C ASP A 27 0.67 11.36 14.36
N VAL A 28 -0.46 10.97 13.79
CA VAL A 28 -0.54 10.12 12.59
C VAL A 28 -1.57 10.66 11.61
N GLN A 29 -1.36 10.40 10.33
CA GLN A 29 -2.30 10.73 9.27
C GLN A 29 -3.12 9.50 8.89
N VAL A 30 -4.42 9.67 8.66
CA VAL A 30 -5.28 8.61 8.14
C VAL A 30 -5.09 8.52 6.63
N TYR A 31 -4.63 7.38 6.15
CA TYR A 31 -4.78 7.04 4.73
C TYR A 31 -6.22 6.59 4.48
N ARG A 32 -6.75 5.74 5.37
CA ARG A 32 -8.09 5.21 5.21
C ARG A 32 -8.71 4.77 6.53
N GLY A 33 -10.02 4.96 6.68
CA GLY A 33 -10.86 4.28 7.65
C GLY A 33 -12.19 3.94 6.97
N GLY A 34 -12.66 2.70 7.08
CA GLY A 34 -13.91 2.33 6.44
C GLY A 34 -14.26 0.85 6.53
N THR A 35 -15.42 0.53 5.95
CA THR A 35 -15.93 -0.83 5.91
C THR A 35 -15.30 -1.62 4.75
N THR A 36 -15.20 -2.94 4.93
CA THR A 36 -14.75 -3.89 3.90
C THR A 36 -15.64 -5.13 3.90
N CYS A 37 -15.80 -5.78 2.75
CA CYS A 37 -16.65 -6.96 2.62
C CYS A 37 -16.08 -8.14 3.44
N PRO A 38 -16.92 -8.90 4.18
CA PRO A 38 -18.39 -8.89 4.24
C PRO A 38 -18.99 -8.09 5.44
N GLY A 39 -18.45 -6.91 5.78
CA GLY A 39 -18.98 -6.07 6.87
C GLY A 39 -18.00 -5.82 8.02
N LYS A 40 -16.71 -6.06 7.80
CA LYS A 40 -15.64 -5.71 8.73
C LYS A 40 -15.33 -4.22 8.64
N TYR A 41 -14.59 -3.70 9.61
CA TYR A 41 -14.00 -2.36 9.56
C TYR A 41 -12.49 -2.47 9.57
N TYR A 42 -11.82 -1.53 8.90
CA TYR A 42 -10.38 -1.41 8.96
C TYR A 42 -9.96 0.04 8.88
N PHE A 43 -8.77 0.32 9.38
CA PHE A 43 -8.10 1.57 9.11
C PHE A 43 -6.63 1.36 8.76
N ILE A 44 -6.08 2.33 8.03
CA ILE A 44 -4.70 2.43 7.65
C ILE A 44 -4.25 3.85 8.01
N VAL A 45 -3.25 3.94 8.86
CA VAL A 45 -2.61 5.19 9.27
C VAL A 45 -1.14 5.18 8.88
N TYR A 46 -0.56 6.36 8.71
CA TYR A 46 0.87 6.51 8.45
C TYR A 46 1.44 7.72 9.18
N GLY A 47 2.72 7.64 9.52
CA GLY A 47 3.39 8.65 10.35
C GLY A 47 4.84 8.26 10.62
N GLU A 48 5.44 8.91 11.60
CA GLU A 48 6.76 8.51 12.12
C GLU A 48 6.70 7.14 12.79
N VAL A 49 7.82 6.41 12.75
CA VAL A 49 7.91 5.02 13.26
C VAL A 49 7.42 4.92 14.70
N GLU A 50 7.84 5.85 15.56
CA GLU A 50 7.48 5.88 16.97
C GLU A 50 5.98 6.14 17.18
N ALA A 51 5.41 7.12 16.47
CA ALA A 51 3.99 7.46 16.53
C ALA A 51 3.12 6.29 16.06
N ILE A 52 3.52 5.58 15.01
CA ILE A 52 2.80 4.40 14.52
C ILE A 52 2.89 3.24 15.51
N ASN A 53 4.07 2.94 16.02
CA ASN A 53 4.25 1.87 17.01
C ASN A 53 3.41 2.15 18.26
N GLN A 54 3.50 3.35 18.83
CA GLN A 54 2.70 3.76 19.98
C GLN A 54 1.20 3.74 19.68
N GLY A 55 0.77 4.24 18.52
CA GLY A 55 -0.63 4.23 18.14
C GLY A 55 -1.18 2.80 18.06
N MET A 56 -0.44 1.89 17.44
CA MET A 56 -0.89 0.51 17.29
C MET A 56 -0.92 -0.28 18.61
N THR A 57 -0.15 0.09 19.64
CA THR A 57 -0.28 -0.54 20.97
C THR A 57 -1.54 -0.10 21.73
N LEU A 58 -2.16 1.02 21.36
CA LEU A 58 -3.42 1.48 21.95
C LEU A 58 -4.65 0.73 21.44
N VAL A 59 -4.52 0.04 20.31
CA VAL A 59 -5.61 -0.64 19.62
C VAL A 59 -6.00 -1.92 20.36
N GLU A 60 -7.27 -2.02 20.73
CA GLU A 60 -7.85 -3.17 21.41
C GLU A 60 -8.93 -3.83 20.53
N ASN A 61 -9.24 -5.10 20.78
CA ASN A 61 -10.32 -5.85 20.11
C ASN A 61 -10.21 -5.91 18.57
N SER A 62 -9.01 -5.75 18.03
CA SER A 62 -8.70 -5.98 16.62
C SER A 62 -8.56 -7.47 16.32
N ASN A 63 -8.97 -7.87 15.13
CA ASN A 63 -8.65 -9.21 14.58
C ASN A 63 -7.20 -9.31 14.14
N LYS A 64 -6.65 -8.19 13.67
CA LYS A 64 -5.35 -8.13 13.03
C LYS A 64 -4.76 -6.72 13.20
N ILE A 65 -3.49 -6.66 13.59
CA ILE A 65 -2.69 -5.45 13.60
C ILE A 65 -1.41 -5.75 12.84
N GLU A 66 -1.02 -4.84 11.95
CA GLU A 66 0.26 -4.90 11.26
C GLU A 66 0.93 -3.54 11.22
N VAL A 67 2.25 -3.55 11.38
CA VAL A 67 3.11 -2.36 11.22
C VAL A 67 4.13 -2.65 10.14
N ILE A 68 4.24 -1.72 9.19
CA ILE A 68 5.23 -1.74 8.12
C ILE A 68 6.15 -0.55 8.34
N SER A 69 7.36 -0.83 8.80
CA SER A 69 8.33 0.20 9.19
C SER A 69 9.29 0.56 8.07
N GLY A 70 9.69 1.82 8.02
CA GLY A 70 10.80 2.25 7.16
C GLY A 70 10.46 2.27 5.67
N VAL A 71 9.21 2.59 5.33
CA VAL A 71 8.81 2.73 3.93
C VAL A 71 9.40 4.00 3.32
N ALA A 72 9.79 3.91 2.06
CA ALA A 72 10.28 5.05 1.30
C ALA A 72 9.19 6.14 1.20
N PRO A 73 9.56 7.43 1.17
CA PRO A 73 8.60 8.53 1.02
C PRO A 73 7.62 8.34 -0.15
N GLU A 74 8.10 7.80 -1.27
CA GLU A 74 7.37 7.59 -2.51
C GLU A 74 6.19 6.62 -2.33
N VAL A 75 6.29 5.66 -1.40
CA VAL A 75 5.15 4.79 -1.03
C VAL A 75 4.01 5.61 -0.45
N ILE A 76 4.33 6.55 0.44
CA ILE A 76 3.34 7.42 1.09
C ILE A 76 2.79 8.44 0.09
N GLU A 77 3.61 8.93 -0.83
CA GLU A 77 3.17 9.82 -1.91
C GLU A 77 2.22 9.12 -2.89
N ALA A 78 2.50 7.86 -3.22
CA ALA A 78 1.62 7.03 -4.05
C ALA A 78 0.24 6.83 -3.39
N LEU A 79 0.18 6.69 -2.05
CA LEU A 79 -1.10 6.67 -1.32
C LEU A 79 -1.88 7.98 -1.44
N LYS A 80 -1.19 9.12 -1.56
CA LYS A 80 -1.82 10.44 -1.70
C LYS A 80 -2.30 10.74 -3.13
N LYS A 81 -2.21 9.78 -4.06
CA LYS A 81 -2.55 9.93 -5.49
C LYS A 81 -1.84 11.11 -6.16
N LYS A 82 -0.60 11.39 -5.77
CA LYS A 82 0.22 12.33 -6.54
C LYS A 82 0.82 11.54 -7.71
N SER A 83 0.13 11.51 -8.85
CA SER A 83 0.72 10.97 -10.07
C SER A 83 1.93 11.81 -10.44
N VAL A 84 3.09 11.18 -10.56
CA VAL A 84 4.25 11.84 -11.15
C VAL A 84 4.03 11.83 -12.66
N GLU A 85 4.08 13.01 -13.28
CA GLU A 85 4.22 13.11 -14.73
C GLU A 85 5.61 12.60 -15.08
N SER A 86 5.70 11.34 -15.47
CA SER A 86 6.95 10.69 -15.86
C SER A 86 6.75 9.95 -17.17
N GLU A 87 7.69 10.13 -18.09
CA GLU A 87 7.73 9.36 -19.33
C GLU A 87 8.18 7.93 -19.02
N PHE A 88 7.43 6.95 -19.50
CA PHE A 88 7.77 5.53 -19.42
C PHE A 88 7.32 4.81 -20.69
N SER A 89 8.03 3.73 -21.04
CA SER A 89 7.68 2.89 -22.19
C SER A 89 6.93 1.63 -21.79
N THR A 90 7.04 1.20 -20.54
CA THR A 90 6.50 -0.07 -20.05
C THR A 90 5.86 0.10 -18.68
N ILE A 91 4.78 -0.65 -18.41
CA ILE A 91 4.19 -0.74 -17.07
C ILE A 91 4.22 -2.17 -16.52
N GLY A 92 4.40 -2.28 -15.21
CA GLY A 92 4.29 -3.52 -14.45
C GLY A 92 3.15 -3.43 -13.44
N ILE A 93 2.31 -4.47 -13.39
CA ILE A 93 1.12 -4.55 -12.53
C ILE A 93 1.29 -5.75 -11.60
N PHE A 94 1.25 -5.54 -10.30
CA PHE A 94 1.56 -6.55 -9.29
C PHE A 94 0.41 -6.68 -8.30
N GLU A 95 -0.22 -7.85 -8.22
CA GLU A 95 -1.31 -8.13 -7.29
C GLU A 95 -0.86 -9.06 -6.15
N PHE A 96 -1.23 -8.75 -4.91
CA PHE A 96 -0.87 -9.51 -3.71
C PHE A 96 -2.11 -9.94 -2.92
N TYR A 97 -1.97 -11.00 -2.13
CA TYR A 97 -3.05 -11.48 -1.27
C TYR A 97 -3.34 -10.57 -0.07
N GLY A 98 -2.37 -9.76 0.35
CA GLY A 98 -2.46 -8.88 1.50
C GLY A 98 -1.89 -7.48 1.21
N ILE A 99 -2.27 -6.51 2.03
CA ILE A 99 -1.68 -5.16 2.06
C ILE A 99 -0.18 -5.18 2.39
N PRO A 100 0.29 -5.92 3.41
CA PRO A 100 1.68 -5.84 3.85
C PRO A 100 2.67 -6.29 2.80
N GLU A 101 2.37 -7.38 2.10
CA GLU A 101 3.23 -7.90 1.03
C GLU A 101 3.33 -6.89 -0.11
N GLY A 102 2.22 -6.29 -0.54
CA GLY A 102 2.25 -5.32 -1.63
C GLY A 102 3.00 -4.04 -1.29
N VAL A 103 2.86 -3.54 -0.06
CA VAL A 103 3.62 -2.36 0.39
C VAL A 103 5.11 -2.68 0.48
N LYS A 104 5.49 -3.81 1.08
CA LYS A 104 6.90 -4.23 1.20
C LYS A 104 7.53 -4.50 -0.17
N ALA A 105 6.77 -5.09 -1.09
CA ALA A 105 7.22 -5.34 -2.45
C ALA A 105 7.43 -4.04 -3.23
N LEU A 106 6.49 -3.08 -3.13
CA LEU A 106 6.68 -1.77 -3.75
C LEU A 106 7.89 -1.05 -3.16
N ASP A 107 8.04 -1.06 -1.84
CA ASP A 107 9.16 -0.44 -1.14
C ASP A 107 10.51 -1.03 -1.56
N LEU A 108 10.58 -2.37 -1.74
CA LEU A 108 11.76 -3.02 -2.29
C LEU A 108 12.05 -2.55 -3.72
N VAL A 109 11.03 -2.54 -4.59
CA VAL A 109 11.18 -2.16 -6.00
C VAL A 109 11.73 -0.74 -6.16
N ILE A 110 11.10 0.25 -5.53
CA ILE A 110 11.50 1.67 -5.68
C ILE A 110 12.87 1.96 -5.06
N LYS A 111 13.34 1.14 -4.11
CA LYS A 111 14.68 1.25 -3.52
C LYS A 111 15.76 0.58 -4.37
N SER A 112 15.38 -0.31 -5.28
CA SER A 112 16.31 -1.15 -6.04
C SER A 112 16.35 -0.84 -7.52
N VAL A 113 15.27 -0.30 -8.09
CA VAL A 113 15.10 -0.16 -9.53
C VAL A 113 14.57 1.23 -9.87
N ASP A 114 15.07 1.80 -10.96
CA ASP A 114 14.64 3.10 -11.47
C ASP A 114 13.28 2.98 -12.18
N VAL A 115 12.21 3.20 -11.41
CA VAL A 115 10.81 3.17 -11.86
C VAL A 115 10.00 4.24 -11.14
N CYS A 116 8.93 4.71 -11.78
CA CYS A 116 7.94 5.59 -11.16
C CYS A 116 6.74 4.79 -10.66
N VAL A 117 6.15 5.21 -9.54
CA VAL A 117 4.92 4.59 -9.01
C VAL A 117 3.72 5.28 -9.62
N LEU A 118 2.94 4.53 -10.41
CA LEU A 118 1.74 5.04 -11.07
C LEU A 118 0.49 4.89 -10.20
N LYS A 119 0.40 3.77 -9.47
CA LYS A 119 -0.75 3.48 -8.60
C LYS A 119 -0.34 2.62 -7.41
N LEU A 120 -0.97 2.87 -6.26
CA LEU A 120 -0.99 1.97 -5.12
C LEU A 120 -2.40 1.88 -4.54
N ILE A 121 -2.94 0.66 -4.44
CA ILE A 121 -4.25 0.42 -3.82
C ILE A 121 -4.10 -0.60 -2.69
N LEU A 122 -4.57 -0.21 -1.49
CA LEU A 122 -4.54 -1.04 -0.29
C LEU A 122 -5.96 -1.36 0.19
N GLY A 123 -6.33 -2.65 0.16
CA GLY A 123 -7.46 -3.22 0.90
C GLY A 123 -8.87 -2.83 0.48
N TRP A 124 -9.06 -1.71 -0.22
CA TRP A 124 -10.40 -1.21 -0.52
C TRP A 124 -11.07 -2.01 -1.62
N THR A 125 -12.22 -2.61 -1.31
CA THR A 125 -13.03 -3.46 -2.23
C THR A 125 -12.31 -4.70 -2.77
N LEU A 126 -11.10 -4.98 -2.31
CA LEU A 126 -10.26 -6.07 -2.80
C LEU A 126 -10.16 -7.24 -1.82
N ALA A 127 -11.06 -7.32 -0.83
CA ALA A 127 -11.06 -8.37 0.19
C ALA A 127 -9.69 -8.56 0.86
N GLY A 128 -9.04 -7.45 1.23
CA GLY A 128 -7.72 -7.45 1.90
C GLY A 128 -6.51 -7.52 0.97
N LYS A 129 -6.72 -7.75 -0.34
CA LYS A 129 -5.63 -7.69 -1.33
C LYS A 129 -5.09 -6.27 -1.50
N SER A 130 -3.90 -6.19 -2.07
CA SER A 130 -3.32 -4.95 -2.57
C SER A 130 -2.78 -5.15 -3.97
N TYR A 131 -2.63 -4.04 -4.69
CA TYR A 131 -1.86 -4.05 -5.92
C TYR A 131 -1.20 -2.69 -6.13
N PHE A 132 -0.13 -2.70 -6.92
CA PHE A 132 0.49 -1.49 -7.40
C PHE A 132 0.80 -1.58 -8.89
N VAL A 133 0.96 -0.40 -9.49
CA VAL A 133 1.39 -0.24 -10.87
C VAL A 133 2.63 0.65 -10.89
N ILE A 134 3.67 0.19 -11.56
CA ILE A 134 4.90 0.94 -11.80
C ILE A 134 5.06 1.22 -13.30
N GLY A 135 5.77 2.28 -13.64
CA GLY A 135 6.19 2.62 -15.00
C GLY A 135 7.70 2.81 -15.09
N GLY A 136 8.31 2.38 -16.19
CA GLY A 136 9.72 2.61 -16.48
C GLY A 136 10.10 2.09 -17.86
N ASP A 137 11.41 1.92 -18.09
CA ASP A 137 11.90 1.20 -19.26
C ASP A 137 11.66 -0.31 -19.12
N THR A 138 11.59 -1.02 -20.25
CA THR A 138 11.29 -2.47 -20.27
C THR A 138 12.21 -3.26 -19.33
N SER A 139 13.52 -2.98 -19.36
CA SER A 139 14.50 -3.66 -18.50
C SER A 139 14.26 -3.41 -17.02
N SER A 140 13.95 -2.18 -16.63
CA SER A 140 13.65 -1.82 -15.23
C SER A 140 12.38 -2.55 -14.75
N VAL A 141 11.33 -2.58 -15.57
CA VAL A 141 10.09 -3.28 -15.20
C VAL A 141 10.33 -4.79 -15.09
N GLU A 142 11.10 -5.39 -16.00
CA GLU A 142 11.45 -6.82 -15.93
C GLU A 142 12.29 -7.15 -14.69
N GLU A 143 13.26 -6.30 -14.33
CA GLU A 143 14.03 -6.44 -13.10
C GLU A 143 13.15 -6.38 -11.85
N ALA A 144 12.20 -5.44 -11.81
CA ALA A 144 11.22 -5.36 -10.73
C ALA A 144 10.37 -6.65 -10.63
N VAL A 145 10.00 -7.27 -11.76
CA VAL A 145 9.29 -8.56 -11.77
C VAL A 145 10.13 -9.67 -11.13
N VAL A 146 11.40 -9.79 -11.52
CA VAL A 146 12.32 -10.79 -10.95
C VAL A 146 12.50 -10.57 -9.44
N LEU A 147 12.74 -9.31 -9.03
CA LEU A 147 12.94 -8.94 -7.64
C LEU A 147 11.74 -9.29 -6.76
N VAL A 148 10.52 -8.96 -7.22
CA VAL A 148 9.29 -9.22 -6.47
C VAL A 148 8.98 -10.71 -6.41
N THR A 149 9.03 -11.41 -7.55
CA THR A 149 8.70 -12.84 -7.63
C THR A 149 9.71 -13.73 -6.90
N GLY A 150 10.96 -13.29 -6.75
CA GLY A 150 11.97 -13.96 -5.95
C GLY A 150 11.83 -13.72 -4.43
N SER A 151 11.14 -12.65 -4.02
CA SER A 151 11.11 -12.20 -2.61
C SER A 151 9.74 -12.31 -1.94
N PHE A 152 8.65 -12.34 -2.71
CA PHE A 152 7.28 -12.25 -2.19
C PHE A 152 6.35 -13.27 -2.84
N LYS A 153 5.37 -13.74 -2.05
CA LYS A 153 4.25 -14.50 -2.58
C LYS A 153 3.29 -13.57 -3.30
N ILE A 154 3.40 -13.56 -4.62
CA ILE A 154 2.52 -12.78 -5.50
C ILE A 154 1.26 -13.56 -5.87
N ARG A 155 0.17 -12.84 -6.17
CA ARG A 155 -1.06 -13.43 -6.68
C ARG A 155 -1.04 -13.49 -8.20
N ASP A 156 -0.72 -12.38 -8.87
CA ASP A 156 -0.48 -12.32 -10.31
C ASP A 156 0.40 -11.11 -10.66
N VAL A 157 1.06 -11.18 -11.81
CA VAL A 157 1.85 -10.10 -12.38
C VAL A 157 1.62 -9.99 -13.89
N LYS A 158 1.56 -8.77 -14.41
CA LYS A 158 1.46 -8.49 -15.85
C LYS A 158 2.38 -7.33 -16.22
N VAL A 159 2.99 -7.45 -17.39
CA VAL A 159 3.82 -6.42 -18.01
C VAL A 159 3.16 -6.00 -19.32
N ILE A 160 3.05 -4.69 -19.55
CA ILE A 160 2.49 -4.13 -20.77
C ILE A 160 3.51 -3.15 -21.35
N ASN A 161 4.10 -3.53 -22.48
CA ASN A 161 4.96 -2.65 -23.27
C ASN A 161 4.09 -1.70 -24.09
N ASN A 162 4.49 -0.43 -24.17
CA ASN A 162 3.80 0.64 -24.88
C ASN A 162 2.29 0.69 -24.58
N PRO A 163 1.89 0.84 -23.30
CA PRO A 163 0.47 0.88 -22.94
C PRO A 163 -0.24 2.03 -23.65
N SER A 164 -1.50 1.82 -24.03
CA SER A 164 -2.33 2.91 -24.56
C SER A 164 -2.40 4.06 -23.57
N LYS A 165 -2.23 5.31 -24.03
CA LYS A 165 -2.36 6.50 -23.18
C LYS A 165 -3.76 6.58 -22.55
N ASP A 166 -4.78 6.10 -23.26
CA ASP A 166 -6.17 6.06 -22.77
C ASP A 166 -6.36 5.05 -21.63
N LEU A 167 -5.48 4.07 -21.46
CA LEU A 167 -5.50 3.16 -20.31
C LEU A 167 -5.06 3.89 -19.02
N LEU A 168 -4.17 4.88 -19.15
CA LEU A 168 -3.48 5.49 -18.01
C LEU A 168 -4.44 6.24 -17.06
N VAL A 169 -5.63 6.63 -17.52
CA VAL A 169 -6.64 7.31 -16.69
C VAL A 169 -7.43 6.35 -15.79
N PHE A 170 -7.34 5.03 -16.04
CA PHE A 170 -8.05 3.99 -15.27
C PHE A 170 -7.14 3.28 -14.25
N ILE A 171 -5.83 3.38 -14.44
CA ILE A 171 -4.83 3.07 -13.41
C ILE A 171 -4.65 4.28 -12.52
#